data_AF-A0A4Y2Q3H9-F1
#
_entry.id   AF-A0A4Y2Q3H9-F1
#
_cell.length_a   1.000
_cell.length_b   1.000
_cell.length_c   1.000
_cell.angle_alpha   90.00
_cell.angle_beta   90.00
_cell.angle_gamma   90.00
#
_symmetry.space_group_name_H-M   'P 1'
#
loop_
_entity.id
_entity.type
_entity.pdbx_description
1 polymer ?
#
loop_
_entity_poly.entity_id
_entity_poly.type
_entity_poly.pdbx_seq_one_letter_code
_entity_poly.pdbx_strand_id
1 'polypeptide(L)'
;MKETKCTGLLKKFLQKANVTVKQAIEDAEVLNVETAVSVKSQYDNIFVVGENIDSLVLLTGLAPMKENLYFRKCRKRRTSDVLYSTKSFKYKFSRMILFIHAFSGCDTTSVLFDHGKQNFALF
;
A
#
# COMPACT_ATOMS: atom_id res chain seq x y z
N MET A 1 -12.52 -19.26 -18.74
CA MET A 1 -12.30 -17.93 -18.13
C MET A 1 -13.53 -17.55 -17.31
N LYS A 2 -13.52 -17.81 -15.99
CA LYS A 2 -14.71 -17.73 -15.11
C LYS A 2 -14.52 -16.81 -13.89
N GLU A 3 -13.47 -15.97 -13.85
CA GLU A 3 -13.15 -15.12 -12.70
C GLU A 3 -13.83 -13.72 -12.70
N THR A 4 -14.55 -13.34 -13.75
CA THR A 4 -15.11 -11.98 -13.89
C THR A 4 -16.43 -11.74 -13.14
N LYS A 5 -17.07 -12.78 -12.60
CA LYS A 5 -18.43 -12.64 -12.04
C LYS A 5 -18.44 -11.96 -10.67
N CYS A 6 -17.48 -12.26 -9.80
CA CYS A 6 -17.46 -11.71 -8.43
C CYS A 6 -16.97 -10.24 -8.40
N THR A 7 -15.87 -9.95 -9.10
CA THR A 7 -15.31 -8.59 -9.22
C THR A 7 -16.29 -7.63 -9.91
N GLY A 8 -16.98 -8.09 -10.96
CA GLY A 8 -18.02 -7.32 -11.64
C GLY A 8 -19.22 -7.01 -10.74
N LEU A 9 -19.64 -7.95 -9.88
CA LEU A 9 -20.71 -7.72 -8.92
C LEU A 9 -20.31 -6.75 -7.80
N LEU A 10 -19.11 -6.90 -7.24
CA LEU A 10 -18.58 -6.00 -6.22
C LEU A 10 -18.44 -4.57 -6.74
N LYS A 11 -17.92 -4.39 -7.97
CA LYS A 11 -17.86 -3.09 -8.64
C LYS A 11 -19.24 -2.44 -8.73
N LYS A 12 -20.25 -3.17 -9.21
CA LYS A 12 -21.63 -2.67 -9.31
C LYS A 12 -22.19 -2.29 -7.94
N PHE A 13 -21.93 -3.09 -6.92
CA PHE A 13 -22.39 -2.82 -5.56
C PHE A 13 -21.78 -1.53 -5.00
N LEU A 14 -20.46 -1.36 -5.12
CA LEU A 14 -19.75 -0.15 -4.69
C LEU A 14 -20.21 1.09 -5.45
N GLN A 15 -20.36 0.98 -6.77
CA GLN A 15 -20.87 2.08 -7.60
C GLN A 15 -22.31 2.49 -7.21
N LYS A 16 -23.18 1.52 -6.87
CA LYS A 16 -24.52 1.82 -6.33
C LYS A 16 -24.47 2.52 -4.98
N ALA A 17 -23.42 2.32 -4.19
CA ALA A 17 -23.17 3.03 -2.94
C ALA A 17 -22.45 4.37 -3.15
N ASN A 18 -22.38 4.89 -4.38
CA ASN A 18 -21.68 6.12 -4.76
C ASN A 18 -20.16 6.09 -4.50
N VAL A 19 -19.56 4.91 -4.43
CA VAL A 19 -18.11 4.74 -4.34
C VAL A 19 -17.52 4.66 -5.75
N THR A 20 -16.53 5.50 -6.03
CA THR A 20 -15.76 5.42 -7.28
C THR A 20 -14.88 4.17 -7.27
N VAL A 21 -15.01 3.33 -8.30
CA VAL A 21 -14.21 2.09 -8.44
C VAL A 21 -13.25 2.22 -9.61
N LYS A 22 -11.95 2.07 -9.33
CA LYS A 22 -10.91 1.85 -10.33
C LYS A 22 -10.46 0.39 -10.27
N GLN A 23 -10.23 -0.23 -11.42
CA GLN A 23 -9.74 -1.60 -11.50
C GLN A 23 -8.33 -1.57 -12.11
N ALA A 24 -7.37 -2.16 -11.40
CA ALA A 24 -6.02 -2.30 -11.94
C ALA A 24 -5.99 -3.38 -13.02
N ILE A 25 -5.15 -3.14 -14.04
CA ILE A 25 -4.85 -4.12 -15.09
C ILE A 25 -3.81 -5.12 -14.56
N GLU A 26 -2.86 -4.63 -13.77
CA GLU A 26 -1.75 -5.40 -13.20
C GLU A 26 -1.83 -5.37 -11.68
N ASP A 27 -1.19 -4.39 -11.04
CA ASP A 27 -1.08 -4.30 -9.59
C ASP A 27 -2.03 -3.24 -9.01
N ALA A 28 -2.91 -3.66 -8.10
CA ALA A 28 -3.82 -2.79 -7.40
C ALA A 28 -3.12 -1.89 -6.36
N GLU A 29 -1.99 -2.31 -5.79
CA GLU A 29 -1.25 -1.53 -4.81
C GLU A 29 -0.65 -0.28 -5.44
N VAL A 30 -0.04 -0.43 -6.62
CA VAL A 30 0.50 0.69 -7.41
C VAL A 30 -0.61 1.68 -7.75
N LEU A 31 -1.71 1.19 -8.33
CA LEU A 31 -2.83 2.05 -8.71
C LEU A 31 -3.44 2.81 -7.53
N ASN A 32 -3.53 2.17 -6.35
CA ASN A 32 -4.05 2.78 -5.14
C ASN A 32 -3.14 3.90 -4.63
N VAL A 33 -1.83 3.65 -4.55
CA VAL A 33 -0.87 4.66 -4.09
C VAL A 33 -0.78 5.82 -5.08
N GLU A 34 -0.66 5.54 -6.39
CA GLU A 34 -0.62 6.60 -7.40
C GLU A 34 -1.87 7.46 -7.38
N THR A 35 -3.04 6.84 -7.24
CA THR A 35 -4.30 7.58 -7.11
C THR A 35 -4.27 8.49 -5.88
N ALA A 36 -3.87 7.99 -4.72
CA ALA A 36 -3.76 8.80 -3.49
C ALA A 36 -2.79 9.98 -3.66
N VAL A 37 -1.63 9.75 -4.29
CA VAL A 37 -0.64 10.79 -4.56
C VAL A 37 -1.16 11.83 -5.56
N SER A 38 -1.95 11.42 -6.56
CA SER A 38 -2.52 12.32 -7.58
C SER A 38 -3.57 13.28 -7.03
N VAL A 39 -4.35 12.86 -6.03
CA VAL A 39 -5.46 13.65 -5.47
C VAL A 39 -5.07 14.39 -4.18
N LYS A 40 -3.80 14.33 -3.76
CA LYS A 40 -3.32 14.91 -2.50
C LYS A 40 -3.49 16.41 -2.34
N SER A 41 -3.61 17.18 -3.41
CA SER A 41 -3.89 18.62 -3.30
C SER A 41 -5.38 18.93 -3.14
N GLN A 42 -6.26 17.94 -3.32
CA GLN A 42 -7.71 18.12 -3.33
C GLN A 42 -8.34 17.87 -1.97
N TYR A 43 -7.61 17.25 -1.04
CA TYR A 43 -8.13 16.81 0.26
C TYR A 43 -7.15 17.09 1.39
N ASP A 44 -7.68 17.46 2.55
CA ASP A 44 -6.89 17.74 3.76
C ASP A 44 -6.17 16.50 4.30
N ASN A 45 -6.78 15.33 4.17
CA ASN A 45 -6.23 14.05 4.61
C ASN A 45 -6.67 12.94 3.66
N ILE A 46 -5.73 12.08 3.30
CA ILE A 46 -5.95 10.91 2.44
C ILE A 46 -5.42 9.67 3.13
N PHE A 47 -6.23 8.61 3.09
CA PHE A 47 -5.93 7.33 3.69
C PHE A 47 -5.88 6.26 2.61
N VAL A 48 -4.73 5.62 2.47
CA VAL A 48 -4.59 4.35 1.76
C VAL A 48 -4.85 3.24 2.77
N VAL A 49 -5.85 2.40 2.50
CA VAL A 49 -6.27 1.33 3.42
C VAL A 49 -5.87 -0.01 2.84
N GLY A 50 -5.17 -0.83 3.61
CA GLY A 50 -4.71 -2.14 3.15
C GLY A 50 -4.10 -2.99 4.27
N GLU A 51 -3.89 -4.28 4.02
CA GLU A 51 -3.19 -5.17 4.95
C GLU A 51 -1.68 -5.22 4.67
N ASN A 52 -1.28 -5.07 3.40
CA ASN A 52 0.08 -5.26 2.94
C ASN A 52 1.00 -4.07 3.30
N ILE A 53 2.18 -4.36 3.83
CA ILE A 53 3.20 -3.36 4.13
C ILE A 53 3.84 -2.81 2.85
N ASP A 54 3.83 -3.56 1.76
CA ASP A 54 4.42 -3.11 0.48
C ASP A 54 3.76 -1.81 -0.01
N SER A 55 2.45 -1.66 0.18
CA SER A 55 1.71 -0.41 -0.06
C SER A 55 2.22 0.78 0.76
N LEU A 56 2.62 0.56 2.02
CA LEU A 56 3.22 1.59 2.87
C LEU A 56 4.63 1.97 2.40
N VAL A 57 5.42 0.96 1.99
CA VAL A 57 6.75 1.17 1.40
C VAL A 57 6.63 1.98 0.11
N LEU A 58 5.68 1.63 -0.76
CA LEU A 58 5.42 2.31 -2.01
C LEU A 58 4.94 3.75 -1.79
N LEU A 59 4.00 3.96 -0.86
CA LEU A 59 3.52 5.29 -0.49
C LEU A 59 4.64 6.19 0.03
N THR A 60 5.54 5.63 0.85
CA THR A 60 6.70 6.36 1.38
C THR A 60 7.70 6.72 0.27
N GLY A 61 7.93 5.82 -0.67
CA GLY A 61 8.84 6.04 -1.80
C GLY A 61 8.33 7.09 -2.80
N LEU A 62 7.04 7.03 -3.16
CA LEU A 62 6.43 7.92 -4.16
C LEU A 62 6.05 9.30 -3.61
N ALA A 63 5.73 9.39 -2.32
CA ALA A 63 5.35 10.64 -1.67
C ALA A 63 6.04 10.82 -0.31
N PRO A 64 7.38 10.88 -0.27
CA PRO A 64 8.10 11.04 0.98
C PRO A 64 7.75 12.37 1.64
N MET A 65 7.61 12.35 2.97
CA MET A 65 7.41 13.54 3.81
C MET A 65 6.14 14.35 3.52
N LYS A 66 5.09 13.72 2.98
CA LYS A 66 3.78 14.36 2.77
C LYS A 66 2.89 14.22 4.00
N GLU A 67 2.47 15.36 4.54
CA GLU A 67 1.77 15.46 5.82
C GLU A 67 0.33 14.97 5.77
N ASN A 68 -0.31 15.00 4.60
CA ASN A 68 -1.71 14.62 4.43
C ASN A 68 -1.92 13.22 3.83
N LEU A 69 -0.85 12.43 3.68
CA LEU A 69 -0.94 11.06 3.19
C LEU A 69 -0.63 10.06 4.30
N TYR A 70 -1.56 9.13 4.50
CA TYR A 70 -1.49 8.13 5.55
C TYR A 70 -1.81 6.74 5.01
N PHE A 71 -1.19 5.73 5.61
CA PHE A 71 -1.53 4.34 5.39
C PHE A 71 -2.20 3.78 6.65
N ARG A 72 -3.44 3.29 6.51
CA ARG A 72 -4.15 2.59 7.57
C ARG A 72 -3.99 1.09 7.34
N LYS A 73 -3.20 0.46 8.20
CA LYS A 73 -3.03 -1.00 8.19
C LYS A 73 -4.23 -1.66 8.84
N CYS A 74 -5.02 -2.35 8.01
CA CYS A 74 -6.04 -3.27 8.49
C CYS A 74 -5.32 -4.50 9.07
N ARG A 75 -5.58 -4.82 10.35
CA ARG A 75 -5.05 -6.05 10.97
C ARG A 75 -6.14 -7.11 11.02
N LYS A 76 -5.77 -8.36 10.76
CA LYS A 76 -6.62 -9.52 11.09
C LYS A 76 -6.69 -9.65 12.61
N ARG A 77 -7.92 -9.81 13.18
CA ARG A 77 -8.30 -9.95 14.62
C ARG A 77 -8.75 -8.66 15.33
N ARG A 78 -9.13 -8.76 16.63
CA ARG A 78 -9.62 -7.68 17.54
C ARG A 78 -8.54 -6.68 17.98
N THR A 79 -7.58 -6.34 17.12
CA THR A 79 -6.58 -5.32 17.42
C THR A 79 -6.94 -4.03 16.69
N SER A 80 -6.66 -2.88 17.29
CA SER A 80 -6.91 -1.59 16.65
C SER A 80 -6.10 -1.45 15.37
N ASP A 81 -6.70 -0.82 14.36
CA ASP A 81 -5.99 -0.43 13.16
C ASP A 81 -4.81 0.48 13.52
N VAL A 82 -3.71 0.32 12.79
CA VAL A 82 -2.51 1.13 12.99
C VAL A 82 -2.40 2.11 11.83
N LEU A 83 -2.25 3.39 12.16
CA LEU A 83 -2.07 4.45 11.19
C LEU A 83 -0.59 4.81 11.07
N TYR A 84 -0.10 4.84 9.83
CA TYR A 84 1.26 5.22 9.49
C TYR A 84 1.22 6.49 8.64
N SER A 85 2.10 7.43 8.93
CA SER A 85 2.34 8.59 8.07
C SER A 85 3.48 8.25 7.09
N THR A 86 3.57 8.97 5.98
CA THR A 86 4.77 8.92 5.11
C THR A 86 6.05 9.37 5.83
N LYS A 87 5.93 9.99 7.02
CA LYS A 87 7.04 10.33 7.92
C LYS A 87 7.40 9.22 8.92
N SER A 88 6.64 8.13 8.99
CA SER A 88 6.84 7.07 10.00
C SER A 88 8.19 6.37 9.86
N PHE A 89 8.78 6.35 8.67
CA PHE A 89 10.17 5.90 8.48
C PHE A 89 11.13 6.99 8.91
N LYS A 90 11.77 6.81 10.07
CA LYS A 90 12.76 7.75 10.65
C LYS A 90 14.10 7.82 9.90
N TYR A 91 14.24 7.12 8.78
CA TYR A 91 15.50 7.06 8.05
C TYR A 91 15.72 8.29 7.16
N LYS A 92 16.96 8.81 7.17
CA LYS A 92 17.44 9.85 6.23
C LYS A 92 17.32 9.42 4.75
N PHE A 93 17.04 8.16 4.51
CA PHE A 93 16.94 7.51 3.21
C PHE A 93 15.52 7.08 2.86
N SER A 94 14.47 7.77 3.31
CA SER A 94 13.10 7.51 2.86
C SER A 94 12.99 7.47 1.32
N ARG A 95 13.83 8.23 0.61
CA ARG A 95 13.97 8.18 -0.86
C ARG A 95 14.59 6.89 -1.41
N MET A 96 15.38 6.17 -0.61
CA MET A 96 15.95 4.86 -0.98
C MET A 96 15.10 3.69 -0.49
N ILE A 97 13.93 3.92 0.11
CA ILE A 97 13.13 2.82 0.69
C ILE A 97 12.75 1.78 -0.37
N LEU A 98 12.43 2.23 -1.59
CA LEU A 98 12.14 1.34 -2.73
C LEU A 98 13.38 0.53 -3.14
N PHE A 99 14.55 1.16 -3.11
CA PHE A 99 15.82 0.49 -3.40
C PHE A 99 16.10 -0.59 -2.34
N ILE A 100 16.05 -0.23 -1.06
CA ILE A 100 16.25 -1.17 0.06
C ILE A 100 15.26 -2.34 -0.07
N HIS A 101 13.98 -2.05 -0.33
CA HIS A 101 12.95 -3.06 -0.49
C HIS A 101 13.21 -4.02 -1.66
N ALA A 102 13.65 -3.50 -2.81
CA ALA A 102 13.99 -4.32 -3.97
C ALA A 102 15.14 -5.30 -3.68
N PHE A 103 16.11 -4.90 -2.84
CA PHE A 103 17.21 -5.77 -2.41
C PHE A 103 16.82 -6.72 -1.27
N SER A 104 16.03 -6.26 -0.29
CA SER A 104 15.64 -7.07 0.87
C SER A 104 14.51 -8.06 0.56
N GLY A 105 13.74 -7.82 -0.49
CA GLY A 105 12.57 -8.60 -0.89
C GLY A 105 11.25 -8.09 -0.31
N CYS A 106 10.21 -8.29 -1.11
CA CYS A 106 8.79 -8.13 -0.74
C CYS A 106 8.34 -9.28 0.18
N ASP A 107 7.20 -9.13 0.88
CA ASP A 107 6.61 -10.17 1.74
C ASP A 107 6.43 -11.53 1.03
N THR A 108 6.48 -11.57 -0.30
CA THR A 108 6.30 -12.79 -1.10
C THR A 108 7.59 -13.48 -1.55
N THR A 109 8.77 -12.85 -1.58
CA THR A 109 10.04 -13.54 -1.87
C THR A 109 11.25 -12.60 -1.76
N SER A 110 12.23 -12.97 -0.93
CA SER A 110 13.59 -12.42 -0.97
C SER A 110 14.46 -13.32 -1.84
N VAL A 111 14.61 -12.94 -3.12
CA VAL A 111 15.32 -13.72 -4.16
C VAL A 111 16.79 -13.97 -3.86
N LEU A 112 17.42 -13.15 -3.00
CA LEU A 112 18.87 -13.19 -2.80
C LEU A 112 19.37 -14.30 -1.85
N PHE A 113 18.51 -14.97 -1.07
CA PHE A 113 18.98 -15.91 -0.04
C PHE A 113 18.20 -17.21 0.13
N ASP A 114 17.13 -17.45 -0.63
CA ASP A 114 16.29 -18.66 -0.50
C ASP A 114 15.90 -19.00 0.97
N HIS A 115 15.80 -17.98 1.81
CA HIS A 115 15.47 -18.10 3.24
C HIS A 115 14.29 -17.19 3.53
N GLY A 116 13.27 -17.74 4.21
CA GLY A 116 12.15 -16.94 4.71
C GLY A 116 12.62 -15.83 5.64
N LYS A 117 11.86 -14.72 5.68
CA LYS A 117 12.12 -13.46 6.43
C LYS A 117 12.47 -13.60 7.93
N GLN A 118 12.54 -14.79 8.51
CA GLN A 118 12.85 -15.00 9.92
C GLN A 118 14.30 -14.66 10.32
N ASN A 119 15.22 -14.50 9.36
CA ASN A 119 16.65 -14.28 9.66
C ASN A 119 17.20 -12.89 9.32
N PHE A 120 16.42 -12.04 8.64
CA PHE A 120 16.81 -10.65 8.38
C PHE A 120 15.75 -9.72 8.98
N ALA A 121 15.86 -9.54 10.29
CA ALA A 121 15.13 -8.50 11.01
C ALA A 121 15.66 -7.13 10.57
N LEU A 122 15.03 -6.57 9.54
CA LEU A 122 15.19 -5.16 9.19
C LEU A 122 13.87 -4.50 8.76
N PHE A 123 12.71 -5.01 9.21
CA PHE A 123 11.45 -4.27 9.26
C PHE A 123 10.53 -4.80 10.37
#